data_AF-A0A914N8V5-F1
#
_entry.id   AF-A0A914N8V5-F1
#
_cell.length_a   1.000
_cell.length_b   1.000
_cell.length_c   1.000
_cell.angle_alpha   90.00
_cell.angle_beta   90.00
_cell.angle_gamma   90.00
#
_symmetry.space_group_name_H-M   'P 1'
#
loop_
_entity.id
_entity.type
_entity.pdbx_description
1 polymer ?
#
loop_
_entity_poly.entity_id
_entity_poly.type
_entity_poly.pdbx_seq_one_letter_code
_entity_poly.pdbx_strand_id
1 'polypeptide(L)'
;MLGRFARITGLEHDNLCKYFEFSRCLTIPNGYALLSEHYSDPYFRDDGFLNNKLGNQNLQSVFSVAIQVCSALEFCHKNCFAIGSLSLDKLYVVPKKENEEIHVKLSQFGLCFISGIYYHKLLSSNEFPLYLAPELLLNLLPQGLDHSNYFCVDIWSFGILLIELFTGWRFSEVFSRRQISDVLSTLLVKGFLFSN
;
A
#
# COMPACT_ATOMS: atom_id res chain seq x y z
N MET A 1 2.21 -17.60 12.41
CA MET A 1 2.16 -16.17 12.74
C MET A 1 3.39 -15.72 13.53
N LEU A 2 3.70 -16.29 14.70
CA LEU A 2 4.85 -15.88 15.54
C LEU A 2 6.21 -15.81 14.82
N GLY A 3 6.60 -16.85 14.06
CA GLY A 3 7.88 -16.82 13.32
C GLY A 3 7.94 -15.79 12.19
N ARG A 4 6.79 -15.43 11.60
CA ARG A 4 6.70 -14.40 10.54
C ARG A 4 6.69 -12.99 11.13
N PHE A 5 6.02 -12.82 12.27
CA PHE A 5 6.06 -11.57 13.03
C PHE A 5 7.48 -11.27 13.51
N ALA A 6 8.15 -12.24 14.14
CA ALA A 6 9.53 -12.09 14.59
C ALA A 6 10.49 -11.67 13.45
N ARG A 7 10.25 -12.21 12.25
CA ARG A 7 11.01 -11.83 11.04
C ARG A 7 10.78 -10.36 10.67
N ILE A 8 9.54 -9.87 10.69
CA ILE A 8 9.24 -8.47 10.35
C ILE A 8 9.68 -7.49 11.44
N THR A 9 9.57 -7.84 12.72
CA THR A 9 10.03 -6.96 13.81
C THR A 9 11.53 -6.77 13.87
N GLY A 10 12.29 -7.73 13.33
CA GLY A 10 13.75 -7.62 13.22
C GLY A 10 14.22 -6.75 12.05
N LEU A 11 13.30 -6.24 11.22
CA LEU A 11 13.61 -5.41 10.08
C LEU A 11 13.46 -3.93 10.44
N GLU A 12 14.45 -3.14 10.06
CA GLU A 12 14.44 -1.69 10.21
C GLU A 12 14.73 -1.03 8.87
N HIS A 13 13.94 -0.02 8.53
CA HIS A 13 14.09 0.77 7.32
C HIS A 13 13.57 2.19 7.57
N ASP A 14 14.29 3.20 7.09
CA ASP A 14 13.97 4.60 7.37
C ASP A 14 12.58 5.02 6.87
N ASN A 15 12.09 4.39 5.80
CA ASN A 15 10.78 4.67 5.22
C ASN A 15 9.66 3.69 5.64
N LEU A 16 9.88 2.88 6.69
CA LEU A 16 8.87 1.98 7.25
C LEU A 16 8.60 2.31 8.72
N CYS A 17 7.33 2.24 9.13
CA CYS A 17 6.95 2.34 10.54
C CYS A 17 7.40 1.10 11.31
N LYS A 18 7.96 1.27 12.50
CA LYS A 18 8.40 0.14 13.33
C LYS A 18 7.20 -0.61 13.92
N TYR A 19 7.26 -1.94 13.92
CA TYR A 19 6.36 -2.78 14.71
C TYR A 19 6.97 -3.03 16.08
N PHE A 20 6.20 -2.80 17.14
CA PHE A 20 6.66 -2.94 18.52
C PHE A 20 6.18 -4.24 19.17
N GLU A 21 4.91 -4.58 19.00
CA GLU A 21 4.29 -5.69 19.73
C GLU A 21 3.21 -6.37 18.90
N PHE A 22 3.05 -7.67 19.10
CA PHE A 22 1.96 -8.46 18.54
C PHE A 22 1.36 -9.33 19.63
N SER A 23 0.10 -9.05 19.95
CA SER A 23 -0.59 -9.61 21.10
C SER A 23 -1.92 -10.21 20.70
N ARG A 24 -2.27 -11.35 21.28
CA ARG A 24 -3.56 -12.01 21.03
C ARG A 24 -4.65 -11.28 21.81
N CYS A 25 -5.77 -10.95 21.15
CA CYS A 25 -6.93 -10.39 21.81
C CYS A 25 -7.60 -11.44 22.71
N LEU A 26 -7.92 -11.07 23.95
CA LEU A 26 -8.60 -11.95 24.91
C LEU A 26 -10.11 -12.03 24.64
N THR A 27 -10.69 -10.97 24.07
CA THR A 27 -12.14 -10.83 23.88
C THR A 27 -12.62 -11.31 22.51
N ILE A 28 -11.75 -11.33 21.50
CA ILE A 28 -12.09 -11.73 20.13
C ILE A 28 -11.39 -13.06 19.84
N PRO A 29 -12.14 -14.17 19.62
CA PRO A 29 -11.56 -15.43 19.20
C PRO A 29 -10.72 -15.26 17.93
N ASN A 30 -9.46 -15.69 17.97
CA ASN A 30 -8.48 -15.52 16.89
C ASN A 30 -8.19 -14.07 16.49
N GLY A 31 -8.56 -13.09 17.33
CA GLY A 31 -8.17 -11.70 17.16
C GLY A 31 -6.71 -11.48 17.58
N TYR A 32 -6.02 -10.65 16.83
CA TYR A 32 -4.66 -10.21 17.15
C TYR A 32 -4.58 -8.69 17.03
N ALA A 33 -3.91 -8.07 17.98
CA ALA A 33 -3.56 -6.66 17.98
C ALA A 33 -2.09 -6.53 17.61
N LEU A 34 -1.81 -5.58 16.71
CA LEU A 34 -0.47 -5.24 16.27
C LEU A 34 -0.21 -3.79 16.65
N LEU A 35 0.81 -3.56 17.46
CA LEU A 35 1.25 -2.23 17.87
C LEU A 35 2.36 -1.76 16.94
N SER A 36 2.16 -0.59 16.32
CA SER A 36 3.14 0.02 15.42
C SER A 36 3.37 1.49 15.76
N GLU A 37 4.50 2.00 15.31
CA GLU A 37 4.77 3.43 15.18
C GLU A 37 3.62 4.09 14.40
N HIS A 38 3.18 5.25 14.90
CA HIS A 38 2.07 6.02 14.36
C HIS A 38 2.39 7.51 14.48
N TYR A 39 1.95 8.28 13.49
CA TYR A 39 2.09 9.73 13.46
C TYR A 39 0.71 10.37 13.39
N SER A 40 0.47 11.36 14.26
CA SER A 40 -0.84 12.00 14.39
C SER A 40 -1.25 12.87 13.21
N ASP A 41 -0.31 13.17 12.31
CA ASP A 41 -0.55 14.03 11.17
C ASP A 41 -0.78 13.17 9.92
N PRO A 42 -2.05 12.95 9.53
CA PRO A 42 -2.35 12.29 8.28
C PRO A 42 -2.19 13.30 7.13
N TYR A 43 -0.95 13.73 6.91
CA TYR A 43 -0.56 14.81 6.00
C TYR A 43 -1.15 14.67 4.58
N PHE A 44 -1.39 13.42 4.14
CA PHE A 44 -1.95 13.11 2.83
C PHE A 44 -3.48 12.91 2.84
N ARG A 45 -4.14 12.82 3.99
CA ARG A 45 -5.62 12.67 4.11
C ARG A 45 -6.36 14.00 4.04
N ASP A 46 -5.68 15.12 4.20
CA ASP A 46 -6.29 16.44 4.08
C ASP A 46 -6.20 16.93 2.63
N ASP A 47 -7.36 17.12 1.99
CA ASP A 47 -7.50 17.49 0.57
C ASP A 47 -6.76 18.79 0.23
N GLY A 48 -6.47 19.62 1.24
CA GLY A 48 -5.72 20.86 1.11
C GLY A 48 -4.28 20.68 0.62
N PHE A 49 -3.62 19.54 0.87
CA PHE A 49 -2.23 19.33 0.44
C PHE A 49 -2.12 18.94 -1.04
N LEU A 50 -2.94 17.97 -1.47
CA LEU A 50 -2.96 17.52 -2.85
C LEU A 50 -3.39 18.66 -3.79
N ASN A 51 -4.38 19.47 -3.37
CA ASN A 51 -4.89 20.58 -4.17
C ASN A 51 -4.04 21.88 -4.12
N ASN A 52 -3.31 22.18 -3.03
CA ASN A 52 -2.61 23.49 -2.90
C ASN A 52 -1.08 23.43 -2.72
N LYS A 53 -0.45 22.27 -2.42
CA LYS A 53 1.00 22.20 -2.14
C LYS A 53 1.81 21.26 -3.05
N LEU A 54 1.22 20.22 -3.63
CA LEU A 54 1.86 19.39 -4.67
C LEU A 54 1.32 19.63 -6.07
N GLY A 55 0.05 20.04 -6.20
CA GLY A 55 -0.57 20.42 -7.47
C GLY A 55 0.23 21.50 -8.19
N ASN A 56 0.92 21.12 -9.26
CA ASN A 56 1.69 21.94 -10.19
C ASN A 56 3.00 22.64 -9.74
N GLN A 57 3.30 22.85 -8.44
CA GLN A 57 4.45 23.70 -8.05
C GLN A 57 5.63 23.01 -7.34
N ASN A 58 5.54 21.74 -6.92
CA ASN A 58 6.67 21.08 -6.23
C ASN A 58 6.88 19.62 -6.65
N LEU A 59 7.21 19.41 -7.93
CA LEU A 59 7.58 18.10 -8.47
C LEU A 59 8.73 17.43 -7.70
N GLN A 60 9.65 18.22 -7.16
CA GLN A 60 10.76 17.70 -6.34
C GLN A 60 10.24 16.95 -5.11
N SER A 61 9.22 17.50 -4.44
CA SER A 61 8.56 16.84 -3.32
C SER A 61 7.84 15.56 -3.73
N VAL A 62 7.14 15.56 -4.88
CA VAL A 62 6.50 14.34 -5.41
C VAL A 62 7.54 13.25 -5.65
N PHE A 63 8.64 13.58 -6.34
CA PHE A 63 9.70 12.62 -6.61
C PHE A 63 10.38 12.14 -5.33
N SER A 64 10.63 13.04 -4.36
CA SER A 64 11.22 12.67 -3.07
C SER A 64 10.35 11.66 -2.32
N VAL A 65 9.03 11.86 -2.28
CA VAL A 65 8.09 10.89 -1.71
C VAL A 65 8.09 9.58 -2.50
N ALA A 66 8.01 9.64 -3.83
CA ALA A 66 8.00 8.47 -4.70
C ALA A 66 9.27 7.60 -4.53
N ILE A 67 10.44 8.22 -4.43
CA ILE A 67 11.73 7.55 -4.21
C ILE A 67 11.73 6.84 -2.86
N GLN A 68 11.25 7.50 -1.80
CA GLN A 68 11.17 6.92 -0.46
C GLN A 68 10.22 5.73 -0.39
N VAL A 69 9.07 5.80 -1.07
CA VAL A 69 8.14 4.66 -1.19
C VAL A 69 8.75 3.53 -2.01
N CYS A 70 9.44 3.84 -3.11
CA CYS A 70 10.15 2.86 -3.92
C CYS A 70 11.25 2.14 -3.13
N SER A 71 11.99 2.86 -2.29
CA SER A 71 12.99 2.29 -1.38
C SER A 71 12.37 1.32 -0.37
N ALA A 72 11.23 1.68 0.24
CA ALA A 72 10.48 0.79 1.12
C ALA A 72 9.96 -0.48 0.39
N LEU A 73 9.48 -0.34 -0.85
CA LEU A 73 9.05 -1.45 -1.70
C LEU A 73 10.20 -2.41 -1.99
N GLU A 74 11.33 -1.89 -2.48
CA GLU A 74 12.52 -2.67 -2.77
C GLU A 74 12.99 -3.44 -1.52
N PHE A 75 13.02 -2.78 -0.36
CA PHE A 75 13.38 -3.40 0.90
C PHE A 75 12.46 -4.57 1.27
N CYS A 76 11.15 -4.41 1.15
CA CYS A 76 10.19 -5.47 1.44
C CYS A 76 10.35 -6.66 0.48
N HIS A 77 10.46 -6.38 -0.82
CA HIS A 77 10.60 -7.41 -1.86
C HIS A 77 11.92 -8.19 -1.71
N LYS A 78 13.03 -7.51 -1.40
CA LYS A 78 14.31 -8.16 -1.06
C LYS A 78 14.22 -9.07 0.16
N ASN A 79 13.34 -8.74 1.10
CA ASN A 79 13.04 -9.57 2.27
C ASN A 79 11.90 -10.59 2.02
N CYS A 80 11.55 -10.86 0.76
CA CYS A 80 10.58 -11.87 0.33
C CYS A 80 9.15 -11.70 0.90
N PHE A 81 8.68 -10.46 1.09
CA PHE A 81 7.28 -10.20 1.35
C PHE A 81 6.79 -8.94 0.64
N ALA A 82 5.50 -8.94 0.27
CA ALA A 82 4.84 -7.79 -0.31
C ALA A 82 4.29 -6.86 0.79
N ILE A 83 4.20 -5.57 0.49
CA ILE A 83 3.54 -4.57 1.34
C ILE A 83 2.05 -4.92 1.44
N GLY A 84 1.43 -5.09 0.28
CA GLY A 84 0.11 -5.65 0.08
C GLY A 84 -1.09 -4.79 0.35
N SER A 85 -0.85 -3.55 0.73
CA SER A 85 -1.96 -2.65 1.02
C SER A 85 -1.56 -1.19 0.80
N LEU A 86 -0.64 -0.94 -0.14
CA LEU A 86 -0.09 0.38 -0.42
C LEU A 86 -1.18 1.38 -0.83
N SER A 87 -1.19 2.54 -0.18
CA SER A 87 -2.11 3.67 -0.44
C SER A 87 -1.58 4.94 0.23
N LEU A 88 -2.02 6.11 -0.23
CA LEU A 88 -1.66 7.39 0.41
C LEU A 88 -2.09 7.47 1.89
N ASP A 89 -3.18 6.79 2.28
CA ASP A 89 -3.72 6.87 3.64
C ASP A 89 -2.85 6.18 4.71
N LYS A 90 -1.83 5.45 4.26
CA LYS A 90 -0.87 4.72 5.09
C LYS A 90 0.52 5.35 5.10
N LEU A 91 0.71 6.43 4.35
CA LEU A 91 1.91 7.24 4.39
C LEU A 91 1.77 8.33 5.45
N TYR A 92 2.78 8.42 6.30
CA TYR A 92 2.92 9.50 7.26
C TYR A 92 4.07 10.40 6.83
N VAL A 93 3.86 11.71 6.92
CA VAL A 93 4.97 12.67 6.88
C VAL A 93 5.53 12.77 8.29
N VAL A 94 6.82 12.48 8.41
CA VAL A 94 7.52 12.55 9.68
C VAL A 94 8.09 13.95 9.84
N PRO A 95 7.84 14.64 10.96
CA PRO A 95 8.44 15.95 11.21
C PRO A 95 9.95 15.81 11.29
N LYS A 96 10.67 16.51 10.41
CA LYS A 96 12.12 16.63 10.44
C LYS A 96 12.56 17.97 11.04
N LYS A 97 13.83 18.03 11.45
CA LYS A 97 14.49 19.27 11.89
C LYS A 97 14.50 20.29 10.75
N GLU A 98 14.56 21.58 11.10
CA GLU A 98 14.51 22.71 10.16
C GLU A 98 15.47 22.50 8.96
N ASN A 99 14.99 22.77 7.74
CA ASN A 99 15.67 22.67 6.42
C ASN A 99 15.76 21.31 5.69
N GLU A 100 15.12 20.25 6.16
CA GLU A 100 15.12 18.98 5.40
C GLU A 100 13.89 18.81 4.49
N GLU A 101 14.10 18.11 3.36
CA GLU A 101 13.03 17.66 2.47
C GLU A 101 11.98 16.79 3.20
N ILE A 102 10.78 16.71 2.63
CA ILE A 102 9.68 15.85 3.11
C ILE A 102 10.20 14.42 3.32
N HIS A 103 10.00 13.89 4.52
CA HIS A 103 10.31 12.51 4.83
C HIS A 103 9.06 11.72 5.14
N VAL A 104 8.94 10.55 4.53
CA VAL A 104 7.76 9.71 4.65
C VAL A 104 8.09 8.34 5.22
N LYS A 105 7.16 7.83 6.03
CA LYS A 105 7.14 6.46 6.51
C LYS A 105 5.84 5.77 6.16
N LEU A 106 5.95 4.53 5.67
CA LEU A 106 4.81 3.70 5.35
C LEU A 106 4.45 2.81 6.55
N SER A 107 3.16 2.79 6.86
CA SER A 107 2.57 1.93 7.88
C SER A 107 1.82 0.74 7.29
N GLN A 108 1.46 -0.22 8.16
CA GLN A 108 0.60 -1.36 7.81
C GLN A 108 1.13 -2.23 6.65
N PHE A 109 2.45 -2.31 6.50
CA PHE A 109 3.08 -3.18 5.50
C PHE A 109 3.14 -4.63 5.97
N GLY A 110 3.10 -5.58 5.04
CA GLY A 110 3.38 -6.99 5.32
C GLY A 110 2.33 -7.69 6.18
N LEU A 111 1.13 -7.12 6.36
CA LEU A 111 0.07 -7.71 7.18
C LEU A 111 -0.40 -9.07 6.61
N CYS A 112 -0.47 -9.21 5.28
CA CYS A 112 -0.76 -10.49 4.62
C CYS A 112 0.29 -11.55 4.97
N PHE A 113 1.57 -11.14 5.03
CA PHE A 113 2.67 -12.02 5.40
C PHE A 113 2.57 -12.47 6.87
N ILE A 114 2.35 -11.53 7.80
CA ILE A 114 2.22 -11.80 9.25
C ILE A 114 1.05 -12.75 9.53
N SER A 115 -0.12 -12.41 9.00
CA SER A 115 -1.36 -13.18 9.20
C SER A 115 -1.32 -14.53 8.49
N GLY A 116 -0.55 -14.65 7.42
CA GLY A 116 -0.61 -15.79 6.50
C GLY A 116 -1.93 -15.89 5.75
N ILE A 117 -2.71 -14.81 5.77
CA ILE A 117 -3.93 -14.67 4.99
C ILE A 117 -3.51 -14.10 3.64
N TYR A 118 -3.82 -14.85 2.59
CA TYR A 118 -3.64 -14.40 1.23
C TYR A 118 -4.68 -13.32 0.88
N TYR A 119 -4.31 -12.44 -0.06
CA TYR A 119 -5.08 -11.26 -0.47
C TYR A 119 -6.54 -11.56 -0.80
N HIS A 120 -6.84 -12.72 -1.39
CA HIS A 120 -8.21 -13.12 -1.73
C HIS A 120 -9.20 -13.13 -0.54
N LYS A 121 -8.71 -13.33 0.70
CA LYS A 121 -9.54 -13.27 1.92
C LYS A 121 -9.70 -11.86 2.48
N LEU A 122 -8.77 -10.95 2.19
CA LEU A 122 -8.78 -9.55 2.66
C LEU A 122 -9.70 -8.65 1.82
N LEU A 123 -10.05 -9.07 0.60
CA LEU A 123 -11.02 -8.39 -0.29
C LEU A 123 -12.44 -8.25 0.30
N SER A 124 -12.71 -8.92 1.42
CA SER A 124 -13.97 -8.79 2.19
C SER A 124 -14.08 -7.47 2.95
N SER A 125 -12.98 -6.71 3.09
CA SER A 125 -13.00 -5.39 3.73
C SER A 125 -13.34 -4.30 2.71
N ASN A 126 -14.29 -3.45 3.09
CA ASN A 126 -14.87 -2.38 2.28
C ASN A 126 -13.87 -1.28 1.87
N GLU A 127 -12.55 -1.47 1.91
CA GLU A 127 -11.55 -0.41 1.67
C GLU A 127 -10.71 -0.63 0.39
N PHE A 128 -10.76 -1.80 -0.27
CA PHE A 128 -9.68 -2.21 -1.18
C PHE A 128 -9.95 -2.42 -2.70
N PRO A 129 -10.81 -1.68 -3.42
CA PRO A 129 -10.89 -1.86 -4.86
C PRO A 129 -10.01 -0.93 -5.70
N LEU A 130 -9.72 0.30 -5.25
CA LEU A 130 -9.18 1.33 -6.16
C LEU A 130 -7.66 1.17 -6.44
N TYR A 131 -6.92 0.70 -5.44
CA TYR A 131 -5.49 0.42 -5.54
C TYR A 131 -5.20 -1.04 -5.93
N LEU A 132 -6.23 -1.86 -6.05
CA LEU A 132 -6.08 -3.29 -6.24
C LEU A 132 -5.66 -3.60 -7.68
N ALA A 133 -4.65 -4.45 -7.80
CA ALA A 133 -4.21 -4.94 -9.10
C ALA A 133 -5.31 -5.80 -9.76
N PRO A 134 -5.47 -5.71 -11.09
CA PRO A 134 -6.52 -6.42 -11.82
C PRO A 134 -6.51 -7.94 -11.62
N GLU A 135 -5.33 -8.54 -11.52
CA GLU A 135 -5.15 -9.98 -11.28
C GLU A 135 -5.68 -10.42 -9.91
N LEU A 136 -5.71 -9.52 -8.92
CA LEU A 136 -6.35 -9.77 -7.64
C LEU A 136 -7.86 -9.52 -7.71
N LEU A 137 -8.30 -8.46 -8.39
CA LEU A 137 -9.72 -8.14 -8.53
C LEU A 137 -10.50 -9.28 -9.21
N LEU A 138 -9.91 -9.85 -10.25
CA LEU A 138 -10.53 -10.91 -11.05
C LEU A 138 -10.25 -12.32 -10.50
N ASN A 139 -9.63 -12.44 -9.32
CA ASN A 139 -9.19 -13.71 -8.75
C ASN A 139 -8.38 -14.57 -9.73
N LEU A 140 -7.57 -13.93 -10.58
CA LEU A 140 -6.76 -14.61 -11.61
C LEU A 140 -5.49 -15.23 -11.03
N LEU A 141 -5.14 -14.91 -9.78
CA LEU A 141 -4.01 -15.53 -9.10
C LEU A 141 -4.35 -16.97 -8.65
N PRO A 142 -3.58 -17.99 -9.09
CA PRO A 142 -3.72 -19.35 -8.60
C PRO A 142 -3.67 -19.44 -7.06
N GLN A 143 -4.55 -20.26 -6.49
CA GLN A 143 -4.52 -20.57 -5.06
C GLN A 143 -3.22 -21.32 -4.71
N GLY A 144 -2.51 -20.88 -3.67
CA GLY A 144 -1.31 -21.55 -3.17
C GLY A 144 0.03 -21.08 -3.75
N LEU A 145 0.07 -19.95 -4.46
CA LEU A 145 1.32 -19.37 -4.96
C LEU A 145 2.24 -18.80 -3.87
N ASP A 146 3.52 -18.79 -4.22
CA ASP A 146 4.61 -18.20 -3.45
C ASP A 146 4.46 -16.67 -3.35
N HIS A 147 5.04 -16.08 -2.30
CA HIS A 147 4.83 -14.66 -1.94
C HIS A 147 5.32 -13.68 -3.02
N SER A 148 6.16 -14.13 -3.95
CA SER A 148 6.76 -13.33 -5.03
C SER A 148 5.77 -12.79 -6.06
N ASN A 149 4.66 -13.49 -6.30
CA ASN A 149 3.64 -13.02 -7.26
C ASN A 149 2.87 -11.80 -6.75
N TYR A 150 2.96 -11.50 -5.45
CA TYR A 150 2.37 -10.29 -4.88
C TYR A 150 3.27 -9.06 -5.02
N PHE A 151 4.47 -9.20 -5.58
CA PHE A 151 5.34 -8.04 -5.85
C PHE A 151 4.78 -7.20 -6.98
N CYS A 152 4.27 -7.81 -8.05
CA CYS A 152 3.63 -7.09 -9.16
C CYS A 152 2.39 -6.32 -8.71
N VAL A 153 1.65 -6.85 -7.74
CA VAL A 153 0.51 -6.17 -7.11
C VAL A 153 0.92 -4.88 -6.42
N ASP A 154 2.04 -4.90 -5.69
CA ASP A 154 2.58 -3.71 -5.05
C ASP A 154 3.01 -2.66 -6.10
N ILE A 155 3.58 -3.10 -7.23
CA ILE A 155 3.98 -2.19 -8.33
C ILE A 155 2.75 -1.53 -8.97
N TRP A 156 1.65 -2.28 -9.16
CA TRP A 156 0.39 -1.69 -9.60
C TRP A 156 -0.11 -0.62 -8.61
N SER A 157 -0.16 -0.98 -7.33
CA SER A 157 -0.62 -0.08 -6.26
C SER A 157 0.26 1.19 -6.19
N PHE A 158 1.56 1.04 -6.44
CA PHE A 158 2.50 2.15 -6.52
C PHE A 158 2.22 3.06 -7.72
N GLY A 159 1.85 2.49 -8.88
CA GLY A 159 1.42 3.27 -10.04
C GLY A 159 0.21 4.16 -9.74
N ILE A 160 -0.82 3.61 -9.08
CA ILE A 160 -2.00 4.39 -8.65
C ILE A 160 -1.58 5.49 -7.66
N LEU A 161 -0.73 5.17 -6.70
CA LEU A 161 -0.18 6.13 -5.74
C LEU A 161 0.55 7.28 -6.44
N LEU A 162 1.38 7.00 -7.44
CA LEU A 162 2.06 8.03 -8.23
C LEU A 162 1.04 8.93 -8.95
N ILE A 163 0.00 8.35 -9.56
CA ILE A 163 -1.04 9.16 -10.20
C ILE A 163 -1.66 10.13 -9.20
N GLU A 164 -2.06 9.66 -8.01
CA GLU A 164 -2.63 10.55 -6.98
C GLU A 164 -1.65 11.64 -6.54
N LEU A 165 -0.36 11.32 -6.38
CA LEU A 165 0.67 12.30 -6.02
C LEU A 165 0.89 13.36 -7.12
N PHE A 166 0.88 12.96 -8.40
CA PHE A 166 1.15 13.86 -9.52
C PHE A 166 -0.06 14.71 -9.91
N THR A 167 -1.26 14.16 -9.83
CA THR A 167 -2.50 14.89 -10.16
C THR A 167 -2.98 15.75 -9.00
N GLY A 168 -2.63 15.36 -7.77
CA GLY A 168 -3.23 15.95 -6.59
C GLY A 168 -4.70 15.55 -6.40
N TRP A 169 -5.18 14.51 -7.08
CA TRP A 169 -6.55 14.04 -6.95
C TRP A 169 -6.56 12.62 -6.42
N ARG A 170 -7.47 12.33 -5.49
CA ARG A 170 -7.66 10.96 -5.03
C ARG A 170 -8.39 10.17 -6.11
N PHE A 171 -7.95 8.95 -6.35
CA PHE A 171 -8.57 8.07 -7.32
C PHE A 171 -10.03 7.77 -6.94
N SER A 172 -10.36 7.82 -5.65
CA SER A 172 -11.73 7.70 -5.12
C SER A 172 -12.65 8.88 -5.45
N GLU A 173 -12.11 10.06 -5.71
CA GLU A 173 -12.90 11.24 -6.09
C GLU A 173 -13.28 11.19 -7.57
N VAL A 174 -12.40 10.62 -8.39
CA VAL A 174 -12.58 10.54 -9.85
C VAL A 174 -13.37 9.30 -10.25
N PHE A 175 -13.12 8.16 -9.59
CA PHE A 175 -13.68 6.88 -9.97
C PHE A 175 -14.42 6.20 -8.82
N SER A 176 -15.64 5.77 -9.10
CA SER A 176 -16.32 4.79 -8.28
C SER A 176 -15.75 3.39 -8.48
N ARG A 177 -15.92 2.54 -7.47
CA ARG A 177 -15.49 1.13 -7.49
C ARG A 177 -16.04 0.36 -8.69
N ARG A 178 -17.29 0.63 -9.05
CA ARG A 178 -17.96 0.01 -10.20
C ARG A 178 -17.27 0.42 -11.50
N GLN A 179 -17.01 1.72 -11.68
CA GLN A 179 -16.33 2.22 -12.86
C GLN A 179 -14.93 1.60 -13.03
N ILE A 180 -14.14 1.47 -11.96
CA ILE A 180 -12.82 0.81 -12.05
C ILE A 180 -12.97 -0.66 -12.44
N SER A 181 -13.89 -1.38 -11.80
CA SER A 181 -14.15 -2.78 -12.13
C SER A 181 -14.57 -2.96 -13.60
N ASP A 182 -15.43 -2.07 -14.10
CA ASP A 182 -15.93 -2.10 -15.47
C ASP A 182 -14.81 -1.76 -16.47
N VAL A 183 -13.96 -0.78 -16.18
CA VAL A 183 -12.79 -0.43 -17.01
C VAL A 183 -11.79 -1.58 -17.06
N LEU A 184 -11.41 -2.12 -15.91
CA LEU A 184 -10.43 -3.20 -15.83
C LEU A 184 -10.94 -4.47 -16.51
N SER A 185 -12.20 -4.88 -16.25
CA SER A 185 -12.80 -6.03 -16.92
C SER A 185 -12.88 -5.84 -18.44
N THR A 186 -13.24 -4.66 -18.92
CA THR A 186 -13.29 -4.36 -20.37
C THR A 186 -11.91 -4.43 -21.02
N LEU A 187 -10.88 -3.84 -20.39
CA LEU A 187 -9.51 -3.84 -20.90
C LEU A 187 -8.94 -5.26 -20.96
N LEU A 188 -9.26 -6.09 -19.98
CA LEU A 188 -8.75 -7.47 -19.89
C LEU A 188 -9.48 -8.41 -20.84
N VAL A 189 -10.80 -8.29 -20.98
CA VAL A 189 -11.57 -9.04 -21.99
C VAL A 189 -11.05 -8.73 -23.40
N LYS A 190 -10.75 -7.46 -23.70
CA LYS A 190 -10.12 -7.09 -24.98
C LYS A 190 -8.69 -7.65 -25.08
N GLY A 191 -7.89 -7.56 -24.02
CA GLY A 191 -6.54 -8.13 -23.99
C GLY A 191 -6.49 -9.61 -24.34
N PHE A 192 -7.42 -10.41 -23.80
CA PHE A 192 -7.56 -11.85 -24.11
C PHE A 192 -8.03 -12.13 -25.54
N LEU A 193 -8.82 -11.24 -26.14
CA LEU A 193 -9.30 -11.38 -27.52
C LEU A 193 -8.24 -11.02 -28.58
N PHE A 194 -7.22 -10.23 -28.23
CA PHE A 194 -6.13 -9.84 -29.13
C PHE A 194 -4.84 -10.66 -28.93
N SER A 195 -4.84 -11.63 -28.01
CA SER A 195 -3.69 -12.50 -27.72
C SER A 195 -3.88 -13.96 -28.20
N ASN A 196 -4.87 -14.22 -29.05
CA ASN A 196 -5.05 -15.47 -29.82
C ASN A 196 -4.90 -15.18 -31.31
#